data_AF-A0A8C9DE89-F1
#
_entry.id   AF-A0A8C9DE89-F1
#
_cell.length_a   1.000
_cell.length_b   1.000
_cell.length_c   1.000
_cell.angle_alpha   90.00
_cell.angle_beta   90.00
_cell.angle_gamma   90.00
#
_symmetry.space_group_name_H-M   'P 1'
#
loop_
_entity.id
_entity.type
_entity.pdbx_description
1 polymer ?
#
loop_
_entity_poly.entity_id
_entity_poly.type
_entity_poly.pdbx_seq_one_letter_code
_entity_poly.pdbx_strand_id
1 'polypeptide(L)'
;MAARPKLHYPNGRGRMESVRWLLAAAGVEFDEEFLETKEQLQKLQDGNHLLFQQVPMVEIDGMKLVQTRSILHYIAEKHNLFGRDLKERTLIDMYVEGTLDLLELIIMHPFLKPDDQQREVVNMAQKAIIRYFPVFEKILRGHGQGFLVGNQLSLADIILLQTILALEEKIPNILSAFPFLQEYTMKISNIPTIKRFLEPGSKKKPLPDEIYVRTVYNVFMP
;
A
#
# COMPACT_ATOMS: atom_id res chain seq x y z
N MET A 1 -6.03 1.87 -27.80
CA MET A 1 -5.79 1.13 -26.54
C MET A 1 -5.40 2.15 -25.50
N ALA A 2 -6.03 2.18 -24.32
CA ALA A 2 -5.54 3.03 -23.24
C ALA A 2 -4.12 2.56 -22.88
N ALA A 3 -3.17 3.49 -22.75
CA ALA A 3 -1.79 3.18 -22.41
C ALA A 3 -1.75 2.49 -21.02
N ARG A 4 -0.83 1.54 -20.85
CA ARG A 4 -0.60 0.89 -19.54
C ARG A 4 -0.25 1.95 -18.49
N PRO A 5 -0.72 1.82 -17.23
CA PRO A 5 -0.30 2.75 -16.19
C PRO A 5 1.22 2.76 -16.06
N LYS A 6 1.82 3.94 -15.93
CA LYS A 6 3.25 4.10 -15.68
C LYS A 6 3.49 4.76 -14.33
N LEU A 7 4.21 4.06 -13.45
CA LEU A 7 4.48 4.50 -12.08
C LEU A 7 5.85 5.18 -12.00
N HIS A 8 5.87 6.42 -11.51
CA HIS A 8 7.08 7.20 -11.27
C HIS A 8 7.42 7.22 -9.78
N TYR A 9 8.48 6.49 -9.40
CA TYR A 9 8.92 6.35 -8.01
C TYR A 9 10.33 5.74 -7.95
N PRO A 10 11.09 5.85 -6.85
CA PRO A 10 12.30 5.04 -6.68
C PRO A 10 12.02 3.52 -6.76
N ASN A 11 13.06 2.74 -7.08
CA ASN A 11 12.97 1.28 -7.14
C ASN A 11 12.91 0.66 -5.74
N GLY A 12 11.74 0.73 -5.12
CA GLY A 12 11.44 0.14 -3.82
C GLY A 12 10.00 0.41 -3.40
N ARG A 13 9.65 0.01 -2.18
CA ARG A 13 8.27 0.09 -1.68
C ARG A 13 7.79 1.53 -1.56
N GLY A 14 8.20 2.20 -0.47
CA GLY A 14 7.68 3.50 -0.05
C GLY A 14 6.16 3.60 -0.15
N ARG A 15 5.68 4.78 -0.54
CA ARG A 15 4.23 5.05 -0.70
C ARG A 15 3.65 4.49 -2.00
N MET A 16 4.47 4.13 -2.99
CA MET A 16 4.00 3.58 -4.26
C MET A 16 3.59 2.10 -4.14
N GLU A 17 4.06 1.39 -3.11
CA GLU A 17 3.76 -0.02 -2.95
C GLU A 17 2.25 -0.31 -2.89
N SER A 18 1.47 0.54 -2.21
CA SER A 18 0.01 0.40 -2.15
C SER A 18 -0.66 0.53 -3.52
N VAL A 19 -0.11 1.34 -4.41
CA VAL A 19 -0.59 1.47 -5.80
C VAL A 19 -0.28 0.19 -6.59
N ARG A 20 0.92 -0.39 -6.42
CA ARG A 20 1.29 -1.67 -7.05
C ARG A 20 0.37 -2.80 -6.59
N TRP A 21 0.11 -2.89 -5.29
CA TRP A 21 -0.83 -3.85 -4.69
C TRP A 21 -2.21 -3.75 -5.31
N LEU A 22 -2.76 -2.54 -5.41
CA LEU A 22 -4.09 -2.31 -5.94
C LEU A 22 -4.19 -2.64 -7.44
N LEU A 23 -3.22 -2.20 -8.25
CA LEU A 23 -3.18 -2.52 -9.68
C LEU A 23 -3.07 -4.04 -9.90
N ALA A 24 -2.19 -4.71 -9.16
CA ALA A 24 -2.02 -6.15 -9.27
C ALA A 24 -3.28 -6.92 -8.85
N ALA A 25 -3.91 -6.53 -7.73
CA ALA A 25 -5.17 -7.13 -7.28
C ALA A 25 -6.30 -6.97 -8.32
N ALA A 26 -6.34 -5.82 -9.01
CA ALA A 26 -7.26 -5.53 -10.11
C ALA A 26 -6.89 -6.24 -11.43
N GLY A 27 -5.77 -6.98 -11.48
CA GLY A 27 -5.29 -7.66 -12.70
C GLY A 27 -4.77 -6.71 -13.77
N VAL A 28 -4.32 -5.51 -13.40
CA VAL A 28 -3.80 -4.48 -14.31
C VAL A 28 -2.29 -4.59 -14.42
N GLU A 29 -1.80 -4.86 -15.63
CA GLU A 29 -0.38 -4.74 -15.95
C GLU A 29 0.03 -3.27 -16.01
N PHE A 30 1.16 -2.95 -15.39
CA PHE A 30 1.72 -1.60 -15.33
C PHE A 30 3.23 -1.59 -15.59
N ASP A 31 3.73 -0.45 -16.05
CA ASP A 31 5.16 -0.18 -16.26
C ASP A 31 5.69 0.72 -15.15
N GLU A 32 7.01 0.69 -14.93
CA GLU A 32 7.66 1.50 -13.89
C GLU A 32 8.82 2.30 -14.51
N GLU A 33 8.90 3.58 -14.15
CA GLU A 33 10.00 4.48 -14.50
C GLU A 33 10.66 4.93 -13.19
N PHE A 34 11.84 4.38 -12.93
CA PHE A 34 12.48 4.52 -11.62
C PHE A 34 13.21 5.85 -11.48
N LEU A 35 13.04 6.47 -10.31
CA LEU A 35 13.85 7.61 -9.86
C LEU A 35 15.10 7.09 -9.14
N GLU A 36 16.25 7.25 -9.79
CA GLU A 36 17.56 6.82 -9.31
C GLU A 36 18.46 8.00 -8.94
N THR A 37 18.19 9.18 -9.53
CA THR A 37 19.00 10.39 -9.41
C THR A 37 18.16 11.63 -9.14
N LYS A 38 18.78 12.66 -8.54
CA LYS A 38 18.14 13.95 -8.26
C LYS A 38 17.76 14.67 -9.55
N GLU A 39 18.58 14.55 -10.59
CA GLU A 39 18.38 15.14 -11.91
C GLU A 39 17.12 14.60 -12.59
N GLN A 40 16.82 13.30 -12.43
CA GLN A 40 15.57 12.71 -12.92
C GLN A 40 14.33 13.30 -12.23
N LEU A 41 14.40 13.48 -10.89
CA LEU A 41 13.32 14.14 -10.15
C LEU A 41 13.14 15.59 -10.62
N GLN A 42 14.24 16.33 -10.75
CA GLN A 42 14.22 17.72 -11.22
C GLN A 42 13.64 17.84 -12.63
N LYS A 43 13.98 16.92 -13.55
CA LYS A 43 13.38 16.88 -14.88
C LYS A 43 11.86 16.71 -14.85
N LEU A 44 11.33 15.87 -13.94
CA LEU A 44 9.88 15.73 -13.77
C LEU A 44 9.24 17.00 -13.17
N GLN A 45 9.92 17.66 -12.24
CA GLN A 45 9.48 18.91 -11.62
C GLN A 45 9.46 20.06 -12.65
N ASP A 46 10.60 20.31 -13.32
CA ASP A 46 10.79 21.38 -14.30
C ASP A 46 9.88 21.20 -15.53
N GLY A 47 9.61 19.95 -15.91
CA GLY A 47 8.67 19.62 -16.99
C GLY A 47 7.19 19.72 -16.59
N ASN A 48 6.86 20.19 -15.38
CA ASN A 48 5.50 20.28 -14.85
C ASN A 48 4.73 18.94 -14.90
N HIS A 49 5.43 17.81 -14.75
CA HIS A 49 4.79 16.48 -14.67
C HIS A 49 4.22 16.20 -13.28
N LEU A 50 4.76 16.85 -12.24
CA LEU A 50 4.39 16.67 -10.85
C LEU A 50 3.58 17.87 -10.34
N LEU A 51 2.26 17.73 -10.23
CA LEU A 51 1.35 18.83 -9.86
C LEU A 51 1.75 19.56 -8.57
N PHE A 52 2.27 18.83 -7.58
CA PHE A 52 2.77 19.39 -6.32
C PHE A 52 4.25 19.06 -6.09
N GLN A 53 5.03 18.93 -7.17
CA GLN A 53 6.47 18.68 -7.14
C GLN A 53 6.90 17.37 -6.45
N GLN A 54 5.95 16.47 -6.18
CA GLN A 54 6.14 15.25 -5.41
C GLN A 54 5.75 14.00 -6.19
N VAL A 55 6.35 12.87 -5.80
CA VAL A 55 5.89 11.52 -6.12
C VAL A 55 5.34 10.84 -4.85
N PRO A 56 4.46 9.82 -4.92
CA PRO A 56 4.01 9.06 -6.08
C PRO A 56 3.33 9.86 -7.20
N MET A 57 3.70 9.56 -8.45
CA MET A 57 2.96 10.00 -9.64
C MET A 57 2.69 8.81 -10.55
N VAL A 58 1.48 8.75 -11.12
CA VAL A 58 1.05 7.69 -12.03
C VAL A 58 0.44 8.29 -13.28
N GLU A 59 0.99 7.92 -14.43
CA GLU A 59 0.36 8.17 -15.71
C GLU A 59 -0.71 7.10 -15.96
N ILE A 60 -1.98 7.48 -16.06
CA ILE A 60 -3.09 6.54 -16.29
C ILE A 60 -4.24 7.26 -17.00
N ASP A 61 -4.80 6.65 -18.04
CA ASP A 61 -5.92 7.18 -18.84
C ASP A 61 -5.70 8.62 -19.36
N GLY A 62 -4.46 8.95 -19.72
CA GLY A 62 -4.08 10.29 -20.19
C GLY A 62 -3.92 11.34 -19.09
N MET A 63 -4.06 10.97 -17.83
CA MET A 63 -3.82 11.83 -16.66
C MET A 63 -2.46 11.54 -16.02
N LYS A 64 -1.90 12.55 -15.34
CA LYS A 64 -0.73 12.44 -14.46
C LYS A 64 -1.19 12.63 -13.01
N LEU A 65 -1.65 11.56 -12.39
CA LEU A 65 -2.20 11.59 -11.04
C LEU A 65 -1.08 11.64 -9.99
N VAL A 66 -1.21 12.52 -9.01
CA VAL A 66 -0.35 12.58 -7.80
C VAL A 66 -1.19 12.38 -6.55
N GLN A 67 -0.54 12.32 -5.38
CA GLN A 67 -1.14 11.99 -4.08
C GLN A 67 -1.62 10.55 -4.00
N THR A 68 -0.94 9.73 -3.19
CA THR A 68 -1.20 8.28 -3.07
C THR A 68 -2.68 7.96 -2.91
N ARG A 69 -3.37 8.67 -2.00
CA ARG A 69 -4.80 8.46 -1.72
C ARG A 69 -5.68 8.72 -2.93
N SER A 70 -5.46 9.83 -3.63
CA SER A 70 -6.19 10.16 -4.86
C SER A 70 -5.97 9.13 -5.96
N ILE A 71 -4.73 8.65 -6.12
CA ILE A 71 -4.38 7.58 -7.07
C ILE A 71 -5.12 6.28 -6.71
N LEU A 72 -5.09 5.89 -5.43
CA LEU A 72 -5.79 4.69 -4.95
C LEU A 72 -7.30 4.77 -5.17
N HIS A 73 -7.92 5.91 -4.84
CA HIS A 73 -9.35 6.12 -5.06
C HIS A 73 -9.73 6.03 -6.54
N TYR A 74 -8.94 6.65 -7.43
CA TYR A 74 -9.20 6.57 -8.86
C TYR A 74 -9.17 5.13 -9.39
N ILE A 75 -8.13 4.37 -9.03
CA ILE A 75 -7.99 2.97 -9.44
C ILE A 75 -9.11 2.12 -8.82
N ALA A 76 -9.45 2.35 -7.55
CA ALA A 76 -10.50 1.60 -6.88
C ALA A 76 -11.87 1.82 -7.52
N GLU A 77 -12.24 3.06 -7.85
CA GLU A 77 -13.47 3.37 -8.59
C GLU A 77 -13.48 2.69 -9.97
N LYS A 78 -12.40 2.84 -10.73
CA LYS A 78 -12.28 2.30 -12.09
C LYS A 78 -12.46 0.77 -12.14
N HIS A 79 -12.07 0.08 -11.07
CA HIS A 79 -12.05 -1.39 -11.00
C HIS A 79 -13.09 -1.98 -10.04
N ASN A 80 -14.10 -1.20 -9.63
CA ASN A 80 -15.19 -1.64 -8.74
C ASN A 80 -14.71 -2.16 -7.37
N LEU A 81 -13.64 -1.57 -6.84
CA LEU A 81 -13.05 -1.91 -5.54
C LEU A 81 -13.42 -0.88 -4.46
N PHE A 82 -14.38 0.01 -4.71
CA PHE A 82 -14.75 1.08 -3.76
C PHE A 82 -16.22 1.04 -3.28
N GLY A 83 -16.79 -0.17 -3.22
CA GLY A 83 -18.17 -0.39 -2.77
C GLY A 83 -19.21 -0.10 -3.85
N ARG A 84 -20.47 -0.43 -3.56
CA ARG A 84 -21.59 -0.30 -4.52
C ARG A 84 -22.46 0.93 -4.26
N ASP A 85 -22.39 1.47 -3.06
CA ASP A 85 -23.13 2.65 -2.65
C ASP A 85 -22.30 3.54 -1.72
N LEU A 86 -22.85 4.70 -1.38
CA LEU A 86 -22.18 5.67 -0.52
C LEU A 86 -21.85 5.09 0.87
N LYS A 87 -22.68 4.20 1.42
CA LYS A 87 -22.45 3.64 2.76
C LYS A 87 -21.25 2.70 2.75
N GLU A 88 -21.21 1.78 1.79
CA GLU A 88 -20.06 0.89 1.61
C GLU A 88 -18.78 1.69 1.33
N ARG A 89 -18.86 2.68 0.44
CA ARG A 89 -17.73 3.55 0.12
C ARG A 89 -17.19 4.29 1.35
N THR A 90 -18.08 4.84 2.18
CA THR A 90 -17.69 5.50 3.45
C THR A 90 -16.98 4.54 4.40
N LEU A 91 -17.45 3.31 4.53
CA LEU A 91 -16.77 2.31 5.38
C LEU A 91 -15.38 1.98 4.83
N ILE A 92 -15.27 1.75 3.51
CA ILE A 92 -13.99 1.46 2.86
C ILE A 92 -13.01 2.62 3.07
N ASP A 93 -13.45 3.87 2.88
CA ASP A 93 -12.62 5.07 3.05
C ASP A 93 -12.08 5.18 4.49
N MET A 94 -12.95 5.05 5.49
CA MET A 94 -12.55 5.07 6.90
C MET A 94 -11.54 3.97 7.25
N TYR A 95 -11.74 2.76 6.72
CA TYR A 95 -10.84 1.63 6.96
C TYR A 95 -9.49 1.85 6.30
N VAL A 96 -9.47 2.31 5.04
CA VAL A 96 -8.25 2.62 4.30
C VAL A 96 -7.45 3.70 5.02
N GLU A 97 -8.06 4.82 5.38
CA GLU A 97 -7.36 5.93 6.04
C GLU A 97 -6.76 5.49 7.38
N GLY A 98 -7.52 4.75 8.20
CA GLY A 98 -7.01 4.19 9.45
C GLY A 98 -5.84 3.20 9.24
N THR A 99 -5.92 2.35 8.22
CA THR A 99 -4.82 1.42 7.89
C THR A 99 -3.60 2.16 7.34
N LEU A 100 -3.78 3.21 6.54
CA LEU A 100 -2.66 4.01 6.01
C LEU A 100 -1.90 4.72 7.14
N ASP A 101 -2.57 5.16 8.21
CA ASP A 101 -1.89 5.70 9.40
C ASP A 101 -0.99 4.66 10.09
N LEU A 102 -1.39 3.39 10.10
CA LEU A 102 -0.56 2.30 10.61
C LEU A 102 0.61 1.98 9.66
N LEU A 103 0.32 1.89 8.36
CA LEU A 103 1.31 1.62 7.32
C LEU A 103 2.39 2.71 7.26
N GLU A 104 2.03 3.96 7.58
CA GLU A 104 2.97 5.09 7.60
C GLU A 104 4.16 4.85 8.54
N LEU A 105 3.94 4.22 9.69
CA LEU A 105 5.01 3.87 10.63
C LEU A 105 6.03 2.91 9.98
N ILE A 106 5.54 1.98 9.17
CA ILE A 106 6.37 1.01 8.43
C ILE A 106 7.12 1.70 7.29
N ILE A 107 6.47 2.64 6.59
CA ILE A 107 7.07 3.42 5.51
C ILE A 107 8.21 4.29 6.02
N MET A 108 8.06 4.89 7.20
CA MET A 108 9.06 5.78 7.79
C MET A 108 10.19 5.03 8.52
N HIS A 109 9.94 3.79 8.95
CA HIS A 109 10.90 2.99 9.73
C HIS A 109 12.33 2.91 9.16
N PRO A 110 12.56 2.69 7.85
CA PRO A 110 13.90 2.57 7.30
C PRO A 110 14.73 3.86 7.40
N PHE A 111 14.09 5.01 7.61
CA PHE A 111 14.74 6.32 7.68
C PHE A 111 14.98 6.80 9.11
N LEU A 112 14.56 6.02 10.11
CA LEU A 112 14.86 6.31 11.50
C LEU A 112 16.34 6.05 11.80
N LYS A 113 16.85 6.75 12.82
CA LYS A 113 18.16 6.44 13.39
C LYS A 113 18.16 4.98 13.89
N PRO A 114 19.29 4.25 13.78
CA PRO A 114 19.36 2.86 14.21
C PRO A 114 18.83 2.60 15.63
N ASP A 115 19.15 3.48 16.59
CA ASP A 115 18.70 3.36 17.99
C ASP A 115 17.18 3.51 18.17
N ASP A 116 16.52 4.24 17.27
CA ASP A 116 15.07 4.49 17.35
C ASP A 116 14.27 3.39 16.63
N GLN A 117 14.87 2.67 15.69
CA GLN A 117 14.20 1.63 14.90
C GLN A 117 13.60 0.52 15.77
N GLN A 118 14.31 0.07 16.82
CA GLN A 118 13.81 -0.98 17.69
C GLN A 118 12.61 -0.51 18.53
N ARG A 119 12.65 0.74 19.01
CA ARG A 119 11.54 1.35 19.75
C ARG A 119 10.29 1.48 18.87
N GLU A 120 10.50 1.87 17.61
CA GLU A 120 9.39 2.03 16.67
C GLU A 120 8.73 0.69 16.33
N VAL A 121 9.47 -0.43 16.25
CA VAL A 121 8.85 -1.76 16.07
C VAL A 121 7.90 -2.10 17.22
N VAL A 122 8.27 -1.77 18.46
CA VAL A 122 7.38 -1.97 19.63
C VAL A 122 6.14 -1.07 19.54
N ASN A 123 6.31 0.20 19.14
CA ASN A 123 5.20 1.14 18.95
C ASN A 123 4.24 0.67 17.83
N MET A 124 4.77 0.19 16.71
CA MET A 124 3.99 -0.42 15.62
C MET A 124 3.18 -1.61 16.13
N ALA A 125 3.81 -2.52 16.88
CA ALA A 125 3.14 -3.67 17.47
C ALA A 125 1.97 -3.23 18.37
N GLN A 126 2.22 -2.32 19.30
CA GLN A 126 1.21 -1.80 20.23
C GLN A 126 0.05 -1.14 19.49
N LYS A 127 0.33 -0.29 18.50
CA LYS A 127 -0.72 0.35 17.71
C LYS A 127 -1.53 -0.67 16.94
N ALA A 128 -0.89 -1.63 16.25
CA ALA A 128 -1.57 -2.69 15.53
C ALA A 128 -2.52 -3.49 16.44
N ILE A 129 -2.00 -4.02 17.55
CA ILE A 129 -2.76 -4.93 18.43
C ILE A 129 -3.80 -4.23 19.32
N ILE A 130 -3.59 -2.97 19.69
CA ILE A 130 -4.51 -2.24 20.60
C ILE A 130 -5.54 -1.45 19.80
N ARG A 131 -5.13 -0.78 18.72
CA ARG A 131 -5.96 0.21 18.02
C ARG A 131 -6.65 -0.35 16.78
N TYR A 132 -5.92 -1.07 15.93
CA TYR A 132 -6.38 -1.38 14.58
C TYR A 132 -6.94 -2.81 14.45
N PHE A 133 -6.15 -3.83 14.79
CA PHE A 133 -6.55 -5.22 14.62
C PHE A 133 -7.83 -5.60 15.37
N PRO A 134 -8.11 -5.13 16.61
CA PRO A 134 -9.37 -5.40 17.27
C PRO A 134 -10.60 -4.90 16.51
N VAL A 135 -10.47 -3.82 15.73
CA VAL A 135 -11.57 -3.27 14.92
C VAL A 135 -11.89 -4.22 13.77
N PHE A 136 -10.88 -4.59 12.98
CA PHE A 136 -11.06 -5.49 11.83
C PHE A 136 -11.46 -6.91 12.25
N GLU A 137 -10.87 -7.43 13.34
CA GLU A 137 -11.25 -8.71 13.94
C GLU A 137 -12.74 -8.74 14.30
N LYS A 138 -13.24 -7.67 14.94
CA LYS A 138 -14.65 -7.54 15.32
C LYS A 138 -15.56 -7.44 14.10
N ILE A 139 -15.15 -6.71 13.06
CA ILE A 139 -15.91 -6.58 11.80
C ILE A 139 -16.08 -7.97 11.17
N LEU A 140 -14.97 -8.68 10.93
CA LEU A 140 -14.94 -10.00 10.31
C LEU A 140 -15.76 -11.02 11.10
N ARG A 141 -15.60 -11.03 12.43
CA ARG A 141 -16.41 -11.87 13.33
C ARG A 141 -17.90 -11.52 13.29
N GLY A 142 -18.21 -10.22 13.23
CA GLY A 142 -19.58 -9.71 13.36
C GLY A 142 -20.49 -10.15 12.22
N HIS A 143 -19.99 -10.12 10.99
CA HIS A 143 -20.78 -10.54 9.82
C HIS A 143 -20.39 -11.91 9.26
N GLY A 144 -19.24 -12.49 9.65
CA GLY A 144 -18.80 -13.83 9.21
C GLY A 144 -18.54 -13.95 7.71
N GLN A 145 -18.15 -12.85 7.06
CA GLN A 145 -17.91 -12.80 5.61
C GLN A 145 -16.42 -12.82 5.32
N GLY A 146 -16.07 -13.07 4.06
CA GLY A 146 -14.68 -13.16 3.62
C GLY A 146 -13.97 -11.84 3.35
N PHE A 147 -14.68 -10.72 3.43
CA PHE A 147 -14.22 -9.39 3.05
C PHE A 147 -14.72 -8.38 4.08
N LEU A 148 -14.06 -7.24 4.20
CA LEU A 148 -14.41 -6.21 5.19
C LEU A 148 -15.74 -5.51 4.89
N VAL A 149 -16.11 -5.36 3.61
CA VAL A 149 -17.30 -4.62 3.17
C VAL A 149 -17.96 -5.32 1.98
N GLY A 150 -19.29 -5.39 1.98
CA GLY A 150 -20.10 -5.75 0.79
C GLY A 150 -19.92 -7.17 0.25
N ASN A 151 -19.29 -8.07 1.01
CA ASN A 151 -18.95 -9.44 0.62
C ASN A 151 -18.20 -9.53 -0.74
N GLN A 152 -17.37 -8.55 -1.04
CA GLN A 152 -16.52 -8.52 -2.23
C GLN A 152 -15.19 -7.83 -1.92
N LEU A 153 -14.16 -8.11 -2.71
CA LEU A 153 -12.86 -7.47 -2.55
C LEU A 153 -12.98 -5.94 -2.71
N SER A 154 -12.36 -5.21 -1.80
CA SER A 154 -12.32 -3.75 -1.80
C SER A 154 -10.90 -3.21 -1.61
N LEU A 155 -10.73 -1.91 -1.79
CA LEU A 155 -9.49 -1.20 -1.47
C LEU A 155 -9.06 -1.44 -0.01
N ALA A 156 -10.00 -1.45 0.93
CA ALA A 156 -9.72 -1.68 2.35
C ALA A 156 -9.09 -3.06 2.56
N ASP A 157 -9.57 -4.08 1.86
CA ASP A 157 -9.04 -5.43 2.02
C ASP A 157 -7.58 -5.53 1.57
N ILE A 158 -7.26 -4.88 0.45
CA ILE A 158 -5.94 -4.88 -0.19
C ILE A 158 -4.92 -4.12 0.67
N ILE A 159 -5.29 -2.93 1.16
CA ILE A 159 -4.41 -2.10 2.00
C ILE A 159 -4.19 -2.76 3.37
N LEU A 160 -5.23 -3.40 3.94
CA LEU A 160 -5.09 -4.17 5.18
C LEU A 160 -4.16 -5.37 5.00
N LEU A 161 -4.33 -6.15 3.93
CA LEU A 161 -3.46 -7.29 3.65
C LEU A 161 -1.99 -6.86 3.48
N GLN A 162 -1.73 -5.83 2.67
CA GLN A 162 -0.39 -5.27 2.52
C GLN A 162 0.23 -4.92 3.88
N THR A 163 -0.55 -4.25 4.74
CA THR A 163 -0.09 -3.76 6.04
C THR A 163 0.19 -4.91 7.00
N ILE A 164 -0.69 -5.92 7.03
CA ILE A 164 -0.49 -7.13 7.84
C ILE A 164 0.80 -7.84 7.44
N LEU A 165 0.99 -8.14 6.16
CA LEU A 165 2.17 -8.87 5.70
C LEU A 165 3.47 -8.07 5.95
N ALA A 166 3.43 -6.75 5.80
CA ALA A 166 4.56 -5.89 6.12
C ALA A 166 4.88 -5.83 7.63
N LEU A 167 3.87 -5.98 8.50
CA LEU A 167 4.08 -6.13 9.94
C LEU A 167 4.61 -7.51 10.30
N GLU A 168 4.11 -8.58 9.69
CA GLU A 168 4.58 -9.95 9.92
C GLU A 168 6.04 -10.14 9.50
N GLU A 169 6.49 -9.44 8.46
CA GLU A 169 7.91 -9.37 8.07
C GLU A 169 8.82 -8.84 9.20
N LYS A 170 8.28 -8.07 10.16
CA LYS A 170 9.02 -7.54 11.33
C LYS A 170 8.66 -8.26 12.64
N ILE A 171 7.41 -8.71 12.77
CA ILE A 171 6.81 -9.28 13.99
C ILE A 171 5.98 -10.51 13.57
N PRO A 172 6.61 -11.68 13.37
CA PRO A 172 5.96 -12.83 12.75
C PRO A 172 4.72 -13.38 13.47
N ASN A 173 4.56 -13.10 14.76
CA ASN A 173 3.45 -13.58 15.59
C ASN A 173 2.40 -12.50 15.91
N ILE A 174 2.40 -11.37 15.18
CA ILE A 174 1.54 -10.21 15.49
C ILE A 174 0.04 -10.52 15.41
N LEU A 175 -0.37 -11.51 14.62
CA LEU A 175 -1.76 -11.94 14.50
C LEU A 175 -2.18 -13.04 15.49
N SER A 176 -1.30 -13.50 16.38
CA SER A 176 -1.56 -14.68 17.23
C SER A 176 -2.85 -14.61 18.06
N ALA A 177 -3.29 -13.41 18.45
CA ALA A 177 -4.53 -13.17 19.20
C ALA A 177 -5.76 -12.86 18.32
N PHE A 178 -5.62 -12.90 16.99
CA PHE A 178 -6.60 -12.46 16.00
C PHE A 178 -6.93 -13.57 14.98
N PRO A 179 -7.63 -14.64 15.39
CA PRO A 179 -7.92 -15.78 14.53
C PRO A 179 -8.72 -15.42 13.26
N PHE A 180 -9.66 -14.47 13.32
CA PHE A 180 -10.42 -14.08 12.12
C PHE A 180 -9.54 -13.34 11.12
N LEU A 181 -8.61 -12.51 11.59
CA LEU A 181 -7.60 -11.89 10.73
C LEU A 181 -6.61 -12.90 10.13
N GLN A 182 -6.25 -13.97 10.84
CA GLN A 182 -5.42 -15.05 10.27
C GLN A 182 -6.14 -15.75 9.11
N GLU A 183 -7.39 -16.16 9.32
CA GLU A 183 -8.21 -16.78 8.28
C GLU A 183 -8.43 -15.85 7.08
N TYR A 184 -8.78 -14.59 7.36
CA TYR A 184 -8.92 -13.55 6.37
C TYR A 184 -7.64 -13.35 5.54
N THR A 185 -6.48 -13.25 6.20
CA THR A 185 -5.18 -13.06 5.53
C THR A 185 -4.87 -14.21 4.58
N MET A 186 -5.09 -15.45 5.01
CA MET A 186 -4.95 -16.63 4.15
C MET A 186 -5.90 -16.59 2.96
N LYS A 187 -7.16 -16.21 3.17
CA LYS A 187 -8.18 -16.13 2.12
C LYS A 187 -7.83 -15.09 1.06
N ILE A 188 -7.54 -13.85 1.46
CA ILE A 188 -7.23 -12.76 0.52
C ILE A 188 -5.91 -13.04 -0.21
N SER A 189 -4.91 -13.59 0.47
CA SER A 189 -3.63 -13.98 -0.16
C SER A 189 -3.78 -15.05 -1.25
N ASN A 190 -4.85 -15.86 -1.19
CA ASN A 190 -5.13 -16.90 -2.18
C ASN A 190 -6.00 -16.44 -3.37
N ILE A 191 -6.46 -15.18 -3.39
CA ILE A 191 -7.13 -14.62 -4.57
C ILE A 191 -6.13 -14.67 -5.74
N PRO A 192 -6.49 -15.22 -6.93
CA PRO A 192 -5.50 -15.53 -7.97
C PRO A 192 -4.59 -14.37 -8.39
N THR A 193 -5.12 -13.15 -8.48
CA THR A 193 -4.34 -11.95 -8.83
C THR A 193 -3.37 -11.55 -7.71
N ILE A 194 -3.82 -11.60 -6.46
CA ILE A 194 -2.99 -11.32 -5.27
C ILE A 194 -1.94 -12.40 -5.07
N LYS A 195 -2.31 -13.68 -5.20
CA LYS A 195 -1.39 -14.81 -5.10
C LYS A 195 -0.25 -14.68 -6.10
N ARG A 196 -0.56 -14.37 -7.36
CA ARG A 196 0.46 -14.10 -8.40
C ARG A 196 1.35 -12.91 -8.03
N PHE A 197 0.80 -11.88 -7.39
CA PHE A 197 1.58 -10.74 -6.93
C PHE A 197 2.51 -11.07 -5.76
N LEU A 198 2.16 -12.05 -4.93
CA LEU A 198 2.99 -12.54 -3.83
C LEU A 198 4.10 -13.50 -4.30
N GLU A 199 3.95 -14.13 -5.47
CA GLU A 199 4.93 -15.05 -6.04
C GLU A 199 6.20 -14.32 -6.55
N PRO A 200 7.35 -15.02 -6.59
CA PRO A 200 8.57 -14.49 -7.17
C PRO A 200 8.40 -14.06 -8.64
N GLY A 201 9.07 -12.98 -9.03
CA GLY A 201 9.00 -12.44 -10.40
C GLY A 201 7.86 -11.44 -10.62
N SER A 202 7.00 -11.21 -9.62
CA SER A 202 6.05 -10.09 -9.64
C SER A 202 6.76 -8.74 -9.48
N LYS A 203 5.99 -7.65 -9.65
CA LYS A 203 6.48 -6.27 -9.39
C LYS A 203 6.38 -5.84 -7.92
N LYS A 204 6.04 -6.75 -6.98
CA LYS A 204 6.07 -6.50 -5.53
C LYS A 204 7.50 -6.18 -5.11
N LYS A 205 7.70 -5.09 -4.35
CA LYS A 205 9.05 -4.68 -3.95
C LYS A 205 9.48 -5.37 -2.66
N PRO A 206 10.77 -5.73 -2.53
CA PRO A 206 11.31 -6.32 -1.30
C PRO A 206 11.28 -5.31 -0.14
N LEU A 207 11.63 -5.77 1.06
CA LEU A 207 11.85 -4.87 2.18
C LEU A 207 12.89 -3.80 1.81
N PRO A 208 12.72 -2.53 2.23
CA PRO A 208 13.70 -1.49 2.01
C PRO A 208 15.07 -1.87 2.60
N ASP A 209 16.09 -1.91 1.76
CA ASP A 209 17.48 -2.15 2.14
C ASP A 209 18.28 -0.84 2.20
N GLU A 210 19.56 -0.92 2.55
CA GLU A 210 20.45 0.25 2.63
C GLU A 210 20.63 0.93 1.26
N ILE A 211 20.58 0.15 0.17
CA ILE A 211 20.68 0.68 -1.20
C ILE A 211 19.50 1.60 -1.48
N TYR A 212 18.27 1.12 -1.23
CA TYR A 212 17.06 1.92 -1.39
C TYR A 212 17.08 3.17 -0.51
N VAL A 213 17.44 3.03 0.78
CA VAL A 213 17.48 4.17 1.70
C VAL A 213 18.48 5.24 1.22
N ARG A 214 19.67 4.82 0.78
CA ARG A 214 20.68 5.72 0.21
C ARG A 214 20.18 6.40 -1.06
N THR A 215 19.54 5.67 -1.97
CA THR A 215 18.97 6.24 -3.19
C THR A 215 17.92 7.31 -2.87
N VAL A 216 17.01 7.04 -1.92
CA VAL A 216 16.01 8.02 -1.50
C VAL A 216 16.68 9.27 -0.91
N TYR A 217 17.68 9.13 -0.05
CA TYR A 217 18.41 10.29 0.46
C TYR A 217 19.07 11.10 -0.68
N ASN A 218 19.72 10.45 -1.64
CA ASN A 218 20.37 11.11 -2.77
C ASN A 218 19.37 11.84 -3.70
N VAL A 219 18.18 11.26 -3.91
CA VAL A 219 17.17 11.80 -4.82
C VAL A 219 16.42 12.98 -4.19
N PHE A 220 16.05 12.88 -2.90
CA PHE A 220 15.09 13.80 -2.29
C PHE A 220 15.71 14.81 -1.31
N MET A 221 16.93 14.61 -0.83
CA MET A 221 17.56 15.60 0.06
C MET A 221 18.22 16.75 -0.72
N PRO A 222 18.20 17.97 -0.14
CA PRO A 222 18.86 19.13 -0.72
C PRO A 222 20.38 18.95 -0.83
#